data_AF-A0A8C0X6J5-F1
#
_entry.id   AF-A0A8C0X6J5-F1
#
_cell.length_a   1.000
_cell.length_b   1.000
_cell.length_c   1.000
_cell.angle_alpha   90.00
_cell.angle_beta   90.00
_cell.angle_gamma   90.00
#
_symmetry.space_group_name_H-M   'P 1'
#
loop_
_entity.id
_entity.type
_entity.pdbx_description
1 polymer ?
#
loop_
_entity_poly.entity_id
_entity_poly.type
_entity_poly.pdbx_seq_one_letter_code
_entity_poly.pdbx_strand_id
1 'polypeptide(L)' 'LTMSLFGSTEPCAQLLVSSIGVVGTAEENQGHSARLFQFLTKKLALGQDRILIRFYPVEPWQIGKDGTVVTFLQLT' A
#
# COMPACT_ATOMS: atom_id res chain seq x y z
N LEU A 1 -7.96 20.77 2.32
CA LEU A 1 -7.88 20.01 1.06
C LEU A 1 -8.81 18.80 1.20
N THR A 2 -9.68 18.56 0.22
CA THR A 2 -10.58 17.40 0.18
C THR A 2 -10.02 16.38 -0.78
N MET A 3 -10.09 15.10 -0.44
CA MET A 3 -9.67 14.03 -1.35
C MET A 3 -10.65 13.95 -2.52
N SER A 4 -10.12 13.88 -3.74
CA SER A 4 -10.90 13.63 -4.96
C SER A 4 -10.33 12.39 -5.64
N LEU A 5 -11.19 11.42 -5.90
CA LEU A 5 -10.86 10.20 -6.63
C LEU A 5 -11.67 10.18 -7.92
N PHE A 6 -10.97 10.13 -9.04
CA PHE A 6 -11.55 10.20 -10.39
C PHE A 6 -12.47 11.42 -10.60
N GLY A 7 -12.08 12.58 -10.05
CA GLY A 7 -12.83 13.83 -10.19
C GLY A 7 -14.02 14.00 -9.24
N SER A 8 -14.31 13.00 -8.39
CA SER A 8 -15.40 13.04 -7.42
C SER A 8 -14.87 13.11 -5.98
N THR A 9 -15.47 13.99 -5.19
CA THR A 9 -15.21 14.15 -3.75
C THR A 9 -16.11 13.28 -2.86
N GLU A 10 -16.89 12.37 -3.44
CA GLU A 10 -17.61 11.34 -2.67
C GLU A 10 -16.64 10.54 -1.80
N PRO A 11 -17.11 9.86 -0.72
CA PRO A 11 -16.24 9.02 0.10
C PRO A 11 -15.38 8.07 -0.74
N CYS A 12 -14.09 8.07 -0.47
CA CYS A 12 -13.09 7.27 -1.17
C CYS A 12 -11.90 6.98 -0.26
N ALA A 13 -11.01 6.08 -0.69
CA ALA A 13 -9.79 5.76 0.02
C ALA A 13 -8.61 5.54 -0.95
N GLN A 14 -7.42 5.90 -0.49
CA GLN A 14 -6.18 5.54 -1.14
C GLN A 14 -5.29 4.79 -0.16
N LEU A 15 -4.86 3.59 -0.54
CA LEU A 15 -3.91 2.79 0.23
C LEU A 15 -2.53 2.82 -0.45
N LEU A 16 -1.51 3.08 0.35
CA LEU A 16 -0.11 3.00 -0.06
C LEU A 16 0.49 1.78 0.66
N VAL A 17 1.06 0.85 -0.09
CA VAL A 17 1.72 -0.34 0.46
C VAL A 17 3.18 -0.29 0.06
N SER A 18 4.06 -0.06 1.04
CA SER A 18 5.51 -0.11 0.85
C SER A 18 6.06 -1.34 1.56
N SER A 19 6.84 -2.16 0.85
CA SER A 19 7.46 -3.36 1.45
C SER A 19 8.72 -3.77 0.71
N ILE A 20 9.62 -4.44 1.43
CA ILE A 20 10.82 -5.06 0.85
C ILE A 20 10.42 -6.42 0.25
N GLY A 21 10.76 -6.64 -1.02
CA GLY A 21 10.77 -7.95 -1.67
C GLY A 21 9.43 -8.64 -2.00
N VAL A 22 8.27 -8.08 -1.63
CA VAL A 22 6.96 -8.77 -1.78
C VAL A 22 5.88 -7.97 -2.51
N VAL A 23 6.21 -6.79 -3.02
CA VAL A 23 5.28 -5.90 -3.75
C VAL A 23 5.88 -5.39 -5.06
N GLY A 24 6.84 -6.13 -5.62
CA GLY A 24 7.66 -5.71 -6.76
C GLY A 24 7.13 -6.16 -8.13
N THR A 25 6.21 -7.14 -8.16
CA THR A 25 5.72 -7.74 -9.41
C THR A 25 4.21 -7.55 -9.59
N ALA A 26 3.73 -7.68 -10.83
CA ALA A 26 2.31 -7.58 -11.14
C ALA A 26 1.54 -8.76 -10.54
N GLU A 27 2.11 -9.96 -10.57
CA GLU A 27 1.52 -11.21 -10.10
C GLU A 27 1.32 -11.20 -8.58
N GLU A 28 2.34 -10.78 -7.81
CA GLU A 28 2.19 -10.60 -6.36
C GLU A 28 1.11 -9.57 -6.04
N ASN A 29 1.19 -8.41 -6.69
CA ASN A 29 0.30 -7.28 -6.42
C ASN A 29 -1.14 -7.57 -6.85
N GLN A 30 -1.38 -8.44 -7.85
CA GLN A 30 -2.71 -8.93 -8.19
C GLN A 30 -3.34 -9.67 -7.01
N GLY A 31 -2.60 -10.59 -6.39
CA GLY A 31 -3.05 -11.34 -5.21
C GLY A 31 -3.27 -10.45 -3.99
N HIS A 32 -2.33 -9.54 -3.73
CA HIS A 32 -2.45 -8.57 -2.62
C HIS A 32 -3.63 -7.63 -2.81
N SER A 33 -3.79 -7.07 -4.01
CA SER A 33 -4.89 -6.17 -4.38
C SER A 33 -6.23 -6.83 -4.11
N ALA A 34 -6.46 -8.05 -4.60
CA ALA A 34 -7.73 -8.76 -4.40
C ALA A 34 -8.11 -8.89 -2.91
N ARG A 35 -7.15 -9.27 -2.05
CA ARG A 35 -7.38 -9.43 -0.60
C ARG A 35 -7.60 -8.09 0.10
N LEU A 36 -6.81 -7.07 -0.26
CA LEU A 36 -6.93 -5.73 0.32
C LEU A 36 -8.25 -5.06 -0.06
N PHE A 37 -8.69 -5.16 -1.31
CA PHE A 37 -10.01 -4.68 -1.73
C PHE A 37 -11.14 -5.40 -0.98
N GLN A 38 -11.06 -6.72 -0.83
CA GLN A 38 -12.05 -7.48 -0.04
C GLN A 38 -12.13 -6.98 1.42
N PHE A 39 -10.99 -6.65 2.02
CA PHE A 39 -10.94 -6.11 3.37
C PHE A 39 -11.48 -4.68 3.45
N LEU A 40 -10.99 -3.78 2.60
CA LEU A 40 -11.30 -2.35 2.65
C LEU A 40 -12.75 -2.04 2.31
N THR A 41 -13.32 -2.69 1.29
CA THR A 41 -14.73 -2.51 0.92
C THR A 41 -15.66 -2.83 2.08
N LYS A 42 -15.38 -3.91 2.82
CA LYS A 42 -16.14 -4.29 4.02
C LYS A 42 -15.92 -3.33 5.19
N LYS A 43 -14.67 -2.91 5.44
CA LYS A 43 -14.34 -2.07 6.60
C LYS A 43 -14.79 -0.63 6.45
N LEU A 44 -14.77 -0.11 5.23
CA LEU A 44 -15.07 1.30 4.93
C LEU A 44 -16.45 1.50 4.32
N ALA A 45 -17.18 0.41 4.02
CA ALA A 45 -18.46 0.45 3.29
C ALA A 45 -18.35 1.23 1.96
N LEU A 46 -17.24 1.06 1.24
CA LEU A 46 -16.97 1.70 -0.04
C LEU A 46 -17.09 0.71 -1.19
N GLY A 47 -17.55 1.19 -2.35
CA GLY A 47 -17.43 0.48 -3.62
C GLY A 47 -15.97 0.34 -4.06
N GLN A 48 -15.66 -0.66 -4.88
CA GLN A 48 -14.29 -0.88 -5.39
C GLN A 48 -13.81 0.30 -6.24
N ASP A 49 -14.71 0.96 -6.97
CA ASP A 49 -14.45 2.16 -7.77
C ASP A 49 -14.00 3.38 -6.92
N ARG A 50 -14.22 3.33 -5.60
CA ARG A 50 -13.86 4.38 -4.65
C ARG A 50 -12.57 4.07 -3.88
N ILE A 51 -11.82 3.04 -4.26
CA ILE A 51 -10.57 2.63 -3.61
C ILE A 51 -9.47 2.52 -4.66
N LEU A 52 -8.27 3.03 -4.33
CA LEU A 52 -7.07 2.83 -5.16
C LEU A 52 -5.89 2.38 -4.28
N ILE A 53 -5.13 1.40 -4.76
CA ILE A 53 -3.96 0.86 -4.07
C ILE A 53 -2.72 1.13 -4.93
N ARG A 54 -1.65 1.65 -4.33
CA ARG A 54 -0.33 1.77 -4.95
C ARG A 54 0.69 0.99 -4.16
N PHE A 55 1.47 0.19 -4.88
CA PHE A 55 2.52 -0.64 -4.33
C PHE A 55 3.88 -0.01 -4.62
N TYR A 56 4.72 0.09 -3.60
CA TYR A 56 6.05 0.69 -3.66
C TYR A 56 7.06 -0.32 -3.14
N PRO A 57 7.76 -1.06 -4.02
CA PRO A 57 8.91 -1.83 -3.59
C PRO A 57 9.94 -0.87 -2.99
N VAL A 58 10.50 -1.26 -1.86
CA VAL A 58 11.58 -0.52 -1.19
C VAL A 58 12.70 -1.48 -0.84
N GLU A 59 13.90 -0.95 -0.70
CA GLU A 59 15.09 -1.68 -0.29
C GLU A 59 15.42 -1.42 1.18
N PRO A 60 16.16 -2.33 1.86
CA PRO A 60 16.52 -2.16 3.28
C PRO A 60 17.20 -0.82 3.60
N TRP A 61 18.00 -0.28 2.68
CA TRP A 61 18.72 0.98 2.88
C TRP A 61 17.83 2.23 2.81
N GLN A 62 16.59 2.08 2.33
CA GLN A 62 15.60 3.15 2.25
C GLN A 62 14.79 3.31 3.53
N ILE A 63 14.93 2.39 4.51
CA ILE A 63 14.14 2.38 5.74
C ILE A 63 15.04 2.65 6.94
N GLY A 64 14.85 3.81 7.58
CA GLY A 64 15.48 4.14 8.86
C GLY A 64 14.75 3.47 10.04
N LYS A 65 15.50 2.82 10.93
CA LYS A 65 14.98 2.15 12.14
C LYS A 65 16.07 2.08 13.22
N ASP A 66 15.70 2.28 14.48
CA ASP A 66 16.57 2.13 15.66
C ASP A 66 17.91 2.91 15.55
N GLY A 67 17.88 4.09 14.93
CA GLY A 67 19.06 4.94 14.76
C GLY A 67 20.02 4.52 13.63
N THR A 68 19.66 3.52 12.82
CA THR A 68 20.40 3.08 11.62
C THR A 68 19.43 2.83 10.46
N VAL A 69 19.88 2.18 9.38
CA VAL A 69 19.01 1.66 8.31
C VAL A 69 18.89 0.14 8.40
N VAL A 70 17.76 -0.40 7.93
CA VAL A 70 17.45 -1.83 8.04
C VAL A 70 18.56 -2.73 7.46
N THR A 71 19.32 -2.24 6.46
CA THR A 71 20.51 -2.92 5.95
C THR A 71 21.47 -3.40 7.04
N PHE A 72 21.67 -2.62 8.12
CA PHE A 72 22.62 -2.95 9.19
C PHE A 72 21.97 -3.65 10.40
N LEU A 73 20.64 -3.80 10.42
CA LEU A 73 19.92 -4.49 11.49
C LEU A 73 19.75 -5.99 11.22
N GLN A 74 19.89 -6.44 9.97
CA GLN A 74 19.77 -7.86 9.60
C GLN A 74 21.00 -8.69 9.99
N LEU A 75 22.05 -8.03 10.51
CA LEU A 75 23.33 -8.65 10.88
C LEU A 75 23.49 -8.85 12.40
N THR A 76 22.48 -8.48 13.19
CA THR A 76 22.42 -8.64 14.67
C THR A 76 21.32 -9.61 15.05
#